data_AF-A0A2V7WFI2-F1
#
_entry.id   AF-A0A2V7WFI2-F1
#
_cell.length_a   1.000
_cell.length_b   1.000
_cell.length_c   1.000
_cell.angle_alpha   90.00
_cell.angle_beta   90.00
_cell.angle_gamma   90.00
#
_symmetry.space_group_name_H-M   'P 1'
#
loop_
_entity.id
_entity.type
_entity.pdbx_description
1 polymer ?
#
loop_
_entity_poly.entity_id
_entity_poly.type
_entity_poly.pdbx_seq_one_letter_code
_entity_poly.pdbx_strand_id
1 'polypeptide(L)'
;MSISLRDRRGSWHWRLPVSLMFQLRNAICSPESSASGNAESMNRELAVLDTDTLSELSRGNPRVSKRALEYLTGFGRLTITAVTVFERLRGYRVAIRDGKPFERQMQAFEALVANCIVLPFDQEAARLAADIWSAVARRDRQKLGDILIASIAVSRQLPLVTRNKRDFERLSKASDLELRLLDWS
;
A
#
# COMPACT_ATOMS: atom_id res chain seq x y z
N MET A 1 25.60 6.34 -17.06
CA MET A 1 26.41 5.11 -16.86
C MET A 1 25.66 4.22 -15.88
N SER A 2 24.90 3.26 -16.41
CA SER A 2 24.00 2.41 -15.61
C SER A 2 24.73 1.13 -15.22
N ILE A 3 25.04 0.95 -13.94
CA ILE A 3 25.65 -0.28 -13.44
C ILE A 3 24.53 -1.21 -12.99
N SER A 4 24.17 -2.13 -13.90
CA SER A 4 23.42 -3.33 -13.57
C SER A 4 24.42 -4.40 -13.12
N LEU A 5 24.41 -4.74 -11.84
CA LEU A 5 25.00 -5.98 -11.34
C LEU A 5 23.85 -6.93 -10.99
N ARG A 6 23.62 -7.90 -11.88
CA ARG A 6 22.92 -9.15 -11.57
C ARG A 6 23.88 -10.03 -10.75
N ASP A 7 23.53 -10.33 -9.50
CA ASP A 7 24.14 -11.43 -8.76
C ASP A 7 23.42 -12.76 -9.12
N ARG A 8 24.20 -13.82 -9.31
CA ARG A 8 23.81 -15.17 -9.78
C ARG A 8 23.15 -16.03 -8.70
N ARG A 9 22.46 -15.45 -7.71
CA ARG A 9 21.97 -16.19 -6.52
C ARG A 9 20.50 -16.00 -6.16
N GLY A 10 19.64 -15.57 -7.08
CA GLY A 10 18.18 -15.63 -6.88
C GLY A 10 17.66 -14.97 -5.58
N SER A 11 18.39 -14.00 -5.04
CA SER A 11 18.09 -13.34 -3.76
C SER A 11 17.12 -12.19 -3.98
N TRP A 12 15.99 -12.23 -3.26
CA TRP A 12 14.99 -11.17 -3.22
C TRP A 12 15.48 -10.04 -2.31
N HIS A 13 16.20 -9.08 -2.91
CA HIS A 13 16.56 -7.84 -2.25
C HIS A 13 15.39 -6.88 -2.39
N TRP A 14 14.89 -6.36 -1.27
CA TRP A 14 14.01 -5.20 -1.26
C TRP A 14 14.77 -4.03 -1.90
N ARG A 15 14.47 -3.73 -3.16
CA ARG A 15 15.02 -2.57 -3.87
C ARG A 15 13.98 -1.48 -3.80
N LEU A 16 13.84 -0.85 -2.63
CA LEU A 16 13.41 0.55 -2.71
C LEU A 16 14.51 1.27 -3.50
N PRO A 17 14.15 2.10 -4.48
CA PRO A 17 15.11 2.99 -5.10
C PRO A 17 15.90 3.68 -3.97
N VAL A 18 17.23 3.74 -4.08
CA VAL A 18 18.06 4.45 -3.09
C VAL A 18 17.53 5.86 -2.89
N SER A 19 16.95 6.48 -3.93
CA SER A 19 16.21 7.75 -3.86
C SER A 19 15.01 7.73 -2.91
N LEU A 20 14.19 6.67 -2.90
CA LEU A 20 13.05 6.55 -1.99
C LEU A 20 13.50 6.32 -0.55
N MET A 21 14.56 5.54 -0.32
CA MET A 21 15.17 5.40 1.00
C MET A 21 15.79 6.72 1.49
N PHE A 22 16.42 7.48 0.58
CA PHE A 22 17.01 8.78 0.87
C PHE A 22 15.95 9.86 1.11
N GLN A 23 14.81 9.80 0.42
CA GLN A 23 13.71 10.75 0.59
C GLN A 23 12.80 10.43 1.79
N LEU A 24 12.61 9.15 2.15
CA LEU A 24 12.05 8.78 3.45
C LEU A 24 12.94 9.27 4.61
N ARG A 25 14.27 9.35 4.39
CA ARG A 25 15.22 9.98 5.32
C ARG A 25 15.18 11.51 5.29
N ASN A 26 15.05 12.14 4.12
CA ASN A 26 15.14 13.59 3.94
C ASN A 26 13.81 14.34 4.13
N ALA A 27 12.66 13.66 4.15
CA ALA A 27 11.38 14.24 4.55
C ALA A 27 11.36 14.76 6.00
N ILE A 28 12.44 14.52 6.76
CA ILE A 28 12.67 14.96 8.14
C ILE A 28 13.34 16.35 8.20
N CYS A 29 13.83 16.92 7.08
CA CYS A 29 14.58 18.18 7.12
C CYS A 29 14.23 19.12 5.95
N SER A 30 13.16 19.93 6.10
CA SER A 30 13.02 21.33 5.63
C SER A 30 11.54 21.73 5.50
N PRO A 31 11.07 22.81 6.17
CA PRO A 31 9.97 23.62 5.67
C PRO A 31 10.52 24.85 4.93
N GLU A 32 10.09 25.09 3.68
CA GLU A 32 9.64 26.40 3.15
C GLU A 32 9.63 26.46 1.61
N SER A 33 8.68 27.25 1.13
CA SER A 33 8.19 27.39 -0.25
C SER A 33 9.00 28.35 -1.14
N SER A 34 8.90 28.21 -2.46
CA SER A 34 8.54 29.33 -3.38
C SER A 34 8.26 28.84 -4.81
N ALA A 35 7.42 29.61 -5.51
CA ALA A 35 6.59 29.22 -6.64
C ALA A 35 7.22 29.37 -8.04
N SER A 36 6.76 28.56 -9.01
CA SER A 36 6.20 28.97 -10.32
C SER A 36 6.30 27.84 -11.38
N GLY A 37 5.17 27.48 -11.99
CA GLY A 37 5.11 26.51 -13.09
C GLY A 37 3.70 25.93 -13.27
N ASN A 38 2.94 26.43 -14.24
CA ASN A 38 1.56 26.06 -14.51
C ASN A 38 1.43 24.72 -15.27
N ALA A 39 0.25 24.10 -15.07
CA ALA A 39 -0.37 23.00 -15.84
C ALA A 39 0.07 21.55 -15.53
N GLU A 40 -0.09 21.13 -14.27
CA GLU A 40 -0.62 19.80 -13.91
C GLU A 40 -0.87 19.80 -12.39
N SER A 41 -1.91 20.52 -11.95
CA SER A 41 -2.48 20.25 -10.62
C SER A 41 -3.22 18.90 -10.71
N MET A 42 -2.47 17.81 -10.88
CA MET A 42 -2.95 16.46 -10.62
C MET A 42 -3.53 16.49 -9.22
N ASN A 43 -4.84 16.32 -9.11
CA ASN A 43 -5.59 16.28 -7.87
C ASN A 43 -4.88 15.32 -6.89
N ARG A 44 -4.05 15.87 -5.99
CA ARG A 44 -3.25 15.06 -5.06
C ARG A 44 -4.19 14.73 -3.93
N GLU A 45 -4.63 13.49 -3.90
CA GLU A 45 -5.52 13.01 -2.87
C GLU A 45 -4.82 11.97 -1.99
N LEU A 46 -5.06 12.06 -0.68
CA LEU A 46 -4.61 11.07 0.28
C LEU A 46 -5.28 9.73 -0.06
N ALA A 47 -4.51 8.68 -0.22
CA ALA A 47 -5.00 7.37 -0.67
C ALA A 47 -4.41 6.24 0.17
N VAL A 48 -5.18 5.17 0.35
CA VAL A 48 -4.76 3.96 1.04
C VAL A 48 -4.12 3.01 0.02
N LEU A 49 -2.94 2.47 0.32
CA LEU A 49 -2.31 1.44 -0.51
C LEU A 49 -2.73 0.06 -0.04
N ASP A 50 -3.20 -0.79 -0.96
CA ASP A 50 -3.45 -2.20 -0.68
C ASP A 50 -2.15 -3.02 -0.56
N THR A 51 -2.30 -4.27 -0.14
CA THR A 51 -1.19 -5.21 0.09
C THR A 51 -0.40 -5.52 -1.19
N ASP A 52 -1.07 -5.58 -2.34
CA ASP A 52 -0.44 -5.87 -3.63
C ASP A 52 0.36 -4.70 -4.17
N THR A 53 -0.16 -3.47 -4.06
CA THR A 53 0.54 -2.23 -4.45
C THR A 53 1.80 -2.05 -3.62
N LEU A 54 1.71 -2.27 -2.31
CA LEU A 54 2.86 -2.23 -1.40
C LEU A 54 3.91 -3.29 -1.76
N SER A 55 3.45 -4.46 -2.23
CA SER A 55 4.32 -5.54 -2.71
C SER A 55 4.93 -5.25 -4.08
N GLU A 56 4.33 -4.42 -4.93
CA GLU A 56 4.96 -3.96 -6.18
C GLU A 56 5.98 -2.87 -5.92
N LEU A 57 5.69 -1.96 -4.98
CA LEU A 57 6.65 -0.97 -4.51
C LEU A 57 7.91 -1.64 -3.95
N SER A 58 7.72 -2.72 -3.17
CA SER A 58 8.79 -3.61 -2.69
C SER A 58 9.75 -4.11 -3.76
N ARG A 59 9.18 -4.52 -4.88
CA ARG A 59 9.87 -5.14 -6.00
C ARG A 59 10.56 -4.09 -6.88
N GLY A 60 10.39 -2.81 -6.57
CA GLY A 60 10.93 -1.71 -7.35
C GLY A 60 10.22 -1.54 -8.68
N ASN A 61 8.91 -1.84 -8.76
CA ASN A 61 8.13 -1.58 -9.97
C ASN A 61 8.26 -0.09 -10.35
N PRO A 62 8.77 0.27 -11.54
CA PRO A 62 9.11 1.66 -11.85
C PRO A 62 7.92 2.62 -11.80
N ARG A 63 6.74 2.17 -12.25
CA ARG A 63 5.52 3.00 -12.29
C ARG A 63 4.99 3.25 -10.88
N VAL A 64 4.87 2.18 -10.10
CA VAL A 64 4.44 2.26 -8.70
C VAL A 64 5.44 3.08 -7.87
N SER A 65 6.74 2.92 -8.12
CA SER A 65 7.80 3.69 -7.43
C SER A 65 7.73 5.18 -7.75
N LYS A 66 7.48 5.54 -9.01
CA LYS A 66 7.29 6.94 -9.42
C LYS A 66 6.07 7.55 -8.73
N ARG A 67 4.92 6.87 -8.77
CA ARG A 67 3.69 7.33 -8.12
C ARG A 67 3.82 7.42 -6.59
N ALA A 68 4.48 6.45 -5.97
CA ALA A 68 4.76 6.47 -4.54
C ALA A 68 5.67 7.66 -4.15
N LEU A 69 6.65 7.99 -4.99
CA LEU A 69 7.51 9.15 -4.77
C LEU A 69 6.74 10.48 -4.90
N GLU A 70 5.89 10.60 -5.93
CA GLU A 70 5.00 11.76 -6.09
C GLU A 70 4.08 11.92 -4.88
N TYR A 71 3.50 10.81 -4.42
CA TYR A 71 2.64 10.78 -3.23
C TYR A 71 3.40 11.22 -1.97
N LEU A 72 4.60 10.67 -1.73
CA LEU A 72 5.44 11.03 -0.60
C LEU A 72 5.87 12.50 -0.63
N THR A 73 6.09 13.06 -1.82
CA THR A 73 6.41 14.49 -1.97
C THR A 73 5.23 15.39 -1.57
N GLY A 74 3.99 14.92 -1.76
CA GLY A 74 2.78 15.65 -1.35
C GLY A 74 2.37 15.45 0.11
N PHE A 75 2.48 14.23 0.63
CA PHE A 75 1.89 13.82 1.92
C PHE A 75 2.90 13.39 2.99
N GLY A 76 4.18 13.26 2.64
CA GLY A 76 5.29 12.91 3.55
C GLY A 76 5.35 11.45 3.96
N ARG A 77 4.22 10.73 4.06
CA ARG A 77 4.14 9.33 4.48
C ARG A 77 3.14 8.55 3.64
N LEU A 78 3.44 7.29 3.35
CA LEU A 78 2.46 6.38 2.73
C LEU A 78 1.34 6.05 3.73
N THR A 79 0.12 5.87 3.23
CA THR A 79 -1.03 5.44 4.06
C THR A 79 -1.37 3.98 3.73
N ILE A 80 -1.39 3.12 4.74
CA ILE A 80 -1.71 1.69 4.65
C ILE A 80 -2.71 1.32 5.75
N THR A 81 -3.21 0.07 5.74
CA THR A 81 -4.08 -0.43 6.80
C THR A 81 -3.35 -1.36 7.76
N ALA A 82 -3.84 -1.48 8.99
CA ALA A 82 -3.37 -2.50 9.94
C ALA A 82 -3.57 -3.93 9.39
N VAL A 83 -4.56 -4.14 8.53
CA VAL A 83 -4.80 -5.42 7.84
C VAL A 83 -3.66 -5.75 6.89
N THR A 84 -3.22 -4.77 6.08
CA THR A 84 -2.06 -4.92 5.19
C THR A 84 -0.79 -5.25 5.98
N VAL A 85 -0.58 -4.61 7.14
CA VAL A 85 0.54 -4.94 8.03
C VAL A 85 0.43 -6.38 8.52
N PHE A 86 -0.74 -6.79 9.00
CA PHE A 86 -1.00 -8.15 9.46
C PHE A 86 -0.73 -9.19 8.37
N GLU A 87 -1.27 -9.01 7.15
CA GLU A 87 -1.11 -9.97 6.05
C GLU A 87 0.36 -10.19 5.68
N ARG A 88 1.12 -9.10 5.63
CA ARG A 88 2.55 -9.14 5.29
C ARG A 88 3.38 -9.79 6.39
N LEU A 89 3.17 -9.40 7.65
CA LEU A 89 3.88 -10.02 8.78
C LEU A 89 3.50 -11.50 8.93
N ARG A 90 2.22 -11.86 8.79
CA ARG A 90 1.74 -13.25 8.79
C ARG A 90 2.48 -14.06 7.73
N GLY A 91 2.54 -13.56 6.49
CA GLY A 91 3.22 -14.23 5.39
C GLY A 91 4.71 -14.47 5.68
N TYR A 92 5.41 -13.47 6.21
CA TYR A 92 6.81 -13.61 6.61
C TYR A 92 7.01 -14.62 7.75
N ARG A 93 6.22 -14.53 8.82
CA ARG A 93 6.32 -15.42 9.97
C ARG A 93 6.08 -16.88 9.60
N VAL A 94 5.08 -17.16 8.76
CA VAL A 94 4.83 -18.52 8.25
C VAL A 94 6.03 -19.01 7.42
N ALA A 95 6.53 -18.19 6.50
CA ALA A 95 7.66 -18.57 5.66
C ALA A 95 8.95 -18.83 6.47
N ILE A 96 9.24 -18.01 7.47
CA ILE A 96 10.38 -18.18 8.39
C ILE A 96 10.24 -19.46 9.20
N ARG A 97 9.04 -19.72 9.75
CA ARG A 97 8.75 -20.97 10.47
C ARG A 97 8.98 -22.20 9.58
N ASP A 98 8.67 -22.10 8.29
CA ASP A 98 8.88 -23.15 7.30
C ASP A 98 10.33 -23.18 6.75
N GLY A 99 11.28 -22.49 7.39
CA GLY A 99 12.70 -22.52 7.09
C GLY A 99 13.15 -21.61 5.94
N LYS A 100 12.32 -20.67 5.48
CA LYS A 100 12.66 -19.75 4.39
C LYS A 100 13.35 -18.48 4.94
N PRO A 101 14.41 -17.98 4.28
CA PRO A 101 15.23 -16.88 4.80
C PRO A 101 14.60 -15.50 4.55
N PHE A 102 13.51 -15.19 5.25
CA PHE A 102 12.76 -13.94 5.09
C PHE A 102 12.92 -12.93 6.22
N GLU A 103 13.80 -13.19 7.20
CA GLU A 103 14.00 -12.34 8.38
C GLU A 103 14.40 -10.91 7.99
N ARG A 104 15.32 -10.77 7.03
CA ARG A 104 15.77 -9.46 6.55
C ARG A 104 14.64 -8.68 5.87
N GLN A 105 13.80 -9.36 5.08
CA GLN A 105 12.68 -8.75 4.39
C GLN A 105 11.58 -8.35 5.38
N MET A 106 11.36 -9.15 6.43
CA MET A 106 10.45 -8.81 7.51
C MET A 106 10.92 -7.56 8.25
N GLN A 107 12.20 -7.49 8.65
CA GLN A 107 12.79 -6.32 9.31
C GLN A 107 12.71 -5.06 8.43
N ALA A 108 13.01 -5.19 7.13
CA ALA A 108 12.88 -4.08 6.19
C ALA A 108 11.43 -3.59 6.07
N PHE A 109 10.47 -4.51 6.09
CA PHE A 109 9.05 -4.18 6.08
C PHE A 109 8.61 -3.49 7.38
N GLU A 110 9.05 -3.95 8.55
CA GLU A 110 8.77 -3.30 9.83
C GLU A 110 9.32 -1.86 9.88
N ALA A 111 10.54 -1.65 9.35
CA ALA A 111 11.13 -0.31 9.21
C ALA A 111 10.32 0.59 8.25
N LEU A 112 9.77 0.04 7.16
CA LEU A 112 8.86 0.77 6.28
C LEU A 112 7.57 1.16 7.00
N VAL A 113 6.95 0.23 7.71
CA VAL A 113 5.70 0.44 8.46
C VAL A 113 5.86 1.55 9.51
N ALA A 114 7.02 1.63 10.18
CA ALA A 114 7.32 2.70 11.13
C ALA A 114 7.28 4.12 10.51
N ASN A 115 7.38 4.22 9.18
CA ASN A 115 7.31 5.48 8.43
C ASN A 115 5.98 5.68 7.69
N CYS A 116 5.00 4.78 7.89
CA CYS A 116 3.68 4.87 7.27
C CYS A 116 2.65 5.43 8.25
N ILE A 117 1.57 6.00 7.71
CA ILE A 117 0.32 6.17 8.43
C ILE A 117 -0.41 4.82 8.36
N VAL A 118 -0.63 4.18 9.50
CA VAL A 118 -1.33 2.89 9.58
C VAL A 118 -2.74 3.13 10.10
N LEU A 119 -3.74 2.95 9.24
CA LEU A 119 -5.14 3.09 9.59
C LEU A 119 -5.62 1.85 10.38
N PRO A 120 -6.22 2.02 11.57
CA PRO A 120 -6.72 0.91 12.36
C PRO A 120 -8.02 0.34 11.76
N PHE A 121 -8.31 -0.92 12.08
CA PHE A 121 -9.64 -1.48 11.91
C PHE A 121 -10.46 -1.16 13.16
N ASP A 122 -11.26 -0.11 13.09
CA ASP A 122 -12.08 0.38 14.20
C ASP A 122 -13.55 -0.05 14.09
N GLN A 123 -14.41 0.49 14.97
CA GLN A 123 -15.82 0.13 15.02
C GLN A 123 -16.57 0.47 13.72
N GLU A 124 -16.28 1.61 13.09
CA GLU A 124 -16.97 2.01 11.86
C GLU A 124 -16.52 1.16 10.68
N ALA A 125 -15.21 0.90 10.55
CA ALA A 125 -14.71 -0.06 9.57
C ALA A 125 -15.30 -1.46 9.80
N ALA A 126 -15.47 -1.90 11.05
CA ALA A 126 -16.07 -3.20 11.36
C ALA A 126 -17.53 -3.30 10.94
N ARG A 127 -18.32 -2.24 11.15
CA ARG A 127 -19.70 -2.15 10.69
C ARG A 127 -19.78 -2.27 9.15
N LEU A 128 -19.00 -1.47 8.45
CA LEU A 128 -18.94 -1.50 6.98
C LEU A 128 -18.42 -2.84 6.44
N ALA A 129 -17.46 -3.49 7.12
CA ALA A 129 -16.98 -4.81 6.74
C ALA A 129 -18.09 -5.87 6.83
N ALA A 130 -18.94 -5.80 7.85
CA ALA A 130 -20.08 -6.70 8.00
C ALA A 130 -21.11 -6.48 6.87
N ASP A 131 -21.38 -5.23 6.52
CA ASP A 131 -22.25 -4.86 5.40
C ASP A 131 -21.72 -5.47 4.10
N ILE A 132 -20.43 -5.25 3.77
CA ILE A 132 -19.77 -5.83 2.59
C ILE A 132 -19.86 -7.36 2.61
N TRP A 133 -19.49 -7.99 3.72
CA TRP A 133 -19.47 -9.45 3.85
C TRP A 133 -20.83 -10.09 3.61
N SER A 134 -21.89 -9.47 4.14
CA SER A 134 -23.26 -9.96 4.00
C SER A 134 -23.73 -9.89 2.55
N ALA A 135 -23.33 -8.84 1.83
CA ALA A 135 -23.79 -8.55 0.48
C ALA A 135 -23.03 -9.31 -0.62
N VAL A 136 -21.76 -9.66 -0.39
CA VAL A 136 -20.94 -10.37 -1.39
C VAL A 136 -21.27 -11.86 -1.47
N ALA A 137 -21.07 -12.43 -2.66
CA ALA A 137 -21.28 -13.86 -2.90
C ALA A 137 -20.33 -14.71 -2.03
N ARG A 138 -20.75 -15.94 -1.69
CA ARG A 138 -19.97 -16.84 -0.82
C ARG A 138 -18.54 -17.07 -1.32
N ARG A 139 -18.33 -17.11 -2.64
CA ARG A 139 -16.99 -17.24 -3.24
C ARG A 139 -16.09 -16.02 -3.01
N ASP A 140 -16.65 -14.84 -2.80
CA ASP A 140 -15.86 -13.61 -2.62
C ASP A 140 -15.51 -13.41 -1.12
N ARG A 141 -16.25 -14.04 -0.20
CA ARG A 141 -15.97 -14.05 1.24
C ARG A 141 -14.62 -14.65 1.63
N GLN A 142 -14.02 -15.47 0.77
CA GLN A 142 -12.66 -15.98 0.99
C GLN A 142 -11.59 -14.86 0.96
N LYS A 143 -11.94 -13.68 0.42
CA LYS A 143 -11.09 -12.48 0.39
C LYS A 143 -11.36 -11.58 1.58
N LEU A 144 -11.39 -12.15 2.78
CA LEU A 144 -11.64 -11.39 4.01
C LEU A 144 -10.69 -10.20 4.15
N GLY A 145 -9.41 -10.35 3.79
CA GLY A 145 -8.43 -9.26 3.79
C GLY A 145 -8.89 -8.05 2.96
N ASP A 146 -9.30 -8.28 1.72
CA ASP A 146 -9.79 -7.23 0.81
C ASP A 146 -11.05 -6.56 1.36
N ILE A 147 -11.96 -7.33 1.96
CA ILE A 147 -13.17 -6.79 2.61
C ILE A 147 -12.80 -5.83 3.75
N LEU A 148 -11.86 -6.24 4.61
CA LEU A 148 -11.41 -5.40 5.72
C LEU A 148 -10.67 -4.16 5.22
N ILE A 149 -9.79 -4.27 4.21
CA ILE A 149 -9.08 -3.14 3.61
C ILE A 149 -10.07 -2.14 2.99
N ALA A 150 -11.03 -2.65 2.21
CA ALA A 150 -12.08 -1.84 1.59
C ALA A 150 -12.90 -1.10 2.64
N SER A 151 -13.33 -1.79 3.70
CA SER A 151 -14.11 -1.17 4.78
C SER A 151 -13.38 -0.04 5.49
N ILE A 152 -12.06 -0.18 5.71
CA ILE A 152 -11.23 0.88 6.29
C ILE A 152 -11.17 2.08 5.34
N ALA A 153 -10.91 1.85 4.05
CA ALA A 153 -10.85 2.92 3.05
C ALA A 153 -12.18 3.70 2.96
N VAL A 154 -13.32 2.98 2.88
CA VAL A 154 -14.66 3.57 2.86
C VAL A 154 -14.95 4.35 4.15
N SER A 155 -14.62 3.78 5.33
CA SER A 155 -14.86 4.46 6.62
C SER A 155 -14.12 5.80 6.76
N ARG A 156 -13.03 5.98 6.00
CA ARG A 156 -12.22 7.20 5.98
C ARG A 156 -12.46 8.06 4.75
N GLN A 157 -13.37 7.65 3.87
CA GLN A 157 -13.66 8.30 2.58
C GLN A 157 -12.41 8.47 1.71
N LEU A 158 -11.42 7.58 1.88
CA LEU A 158 -10.17 7.61 1.14
C LEU A 158 -10.23 6.67 -0.06
N PRO A 159 -9.69 7.08 -1.22
CA PRO A 159 -9.51 6.18 -2.33
C PRO A 159 -8.52 5.06 -1.98
N LEU A 160 -8.76 3.89 -2.55
CA LEU A 160 -7.88 2.73 -2.47
C LEU A 160 -7.04 2.59 -3.75
N VAL A 161 -5.73 2.63 -3.59
CA VAL A 161 -4.79 2.28 -4.64
C VAL A 161 -4.68 0.76 -4.71
N THR A 162 -5.04 0.19 -5.86
CA THR A 162 -5.03 -1.26 -6.07
C THR A 162 -4.78 -1.60 -7.53
N ARG A 163 -4.14 -2.76 -7.74
CA ARG A 163 -4.09 -3.39 -9.08
C ARG A 163 -5.25 -4.35 -9.31
N ASN A 164 -5.95 -4.74 -8.26
CA ASN A 164 -7.05 -5.70 -8.30
C ASN A 164 -8.40 -5.00 -8.38
N LYS A 165 -8.49 -3.93 -9.21
CA LYS A 165 -9.68 -3.07 -9.30
C LYS A 165 -10.97 -3.86 -9.47
N ARG A 166 -10.96 -4.87 -10.35
CA ARG A 166 -12.13 -5.72 -10.61
C ARG A 166 -12.66 -6.41 -9.36
N ASP A 167 -11.79 -6.77 -8.43
CA ASP A 167 -12.20 -7.42 -7.19
C ASP A 167 -12.82 -6.41 -6.23
N PHE A 168 -12.19 -5.26 -6.04
CA PHE A 168 -12.72 -4.19 -5.19
C PHE A 168 -14.00 -3.55 -5.75
N GLU A 169 -14.13 -3.43 -7.08
CA GLU A 169 -15.37 -3.00 -7.75
C GLU A 169 -16.53 -3.96 -7.46
N ARG A 170 -16.27 -5.28 -7.40
CA ARG A 170 -17.31 -6.25 -7.03
C ARG A 170 -17.74 -6.09 -5.59
N LEU A 171 -16.81 -5.83 -4.67
CA LEU A 171 -17.14 -5.56 -3.27
C LEU A 171 -18.02 -4.31 -3.16
N SER A 172 -17.58 -3.20 -3.76
CA SER A 172 -18.30 -1.93 -3.78
C SER A 172 -19.70 -2.04 -4.36
N LYS A 173 -19.85 -2.69 -5.54
CA LYS A 173 -21.15 -2.89 -6.20
C LYS A 173 -22.09 -3.79 -5.41
N ALA A 174 -21.56 -4.82 -4.76
CA ALA A 174 -22.39 -5.74 -3.99
C ALA A 174 -22.97 -5.05 -2.75
N SER A 175 -22.17 -4.22 -2.07
CA SER A 175 -22.54 -3.59 -0.81
C SER A 175 -23.15 -2.19 -0.94
N ASP A 176 -23.29 -1.66 -2.15
CA ASP A 176 -23.71 -0.28 -2.44
C ASP A 176 -22.87 0.78 -1.69
N LEU A 177 -21.57 0.48 -1.49
CA LEU A 177 -20.65 1.40 -0.81
C LEU A 177 -19.78 2.12 -1.84
N GLU A 178 -19.60 3.42 -1.66
CA GLU A 178 -18.71 4.24 -2.49
C GLU A 178 -17.24 3.99 -2.13
N LEU A 179 -16.61 3.04 -2.84
CA LEU A 179 -15.17 2.82 -2.79
C LEU A 179 -14.52 3.40 -4.04
N ARG A 180 -13.79 4.50 -3.87
CA ARG A 180 -13.03 5.12 -4.96
C ARG A 180 -11.72 4.35 -5.18
N LEU A 181 -11.39 4.05 -6.44
CA LEU A 181 -10.22 3.24 -6.79
C LEU A 181 -9.23 4.03 -7.64
N LEU A 182 -7.95 3.91 -7.31
CA LEU A 182 -6.84 4.52 -8.04
C LEU A 182 -5.90 3.45 -8.61
N ASP A 183 -5.29 3.75 -9.75
CA ASP A 183 -4.27 2.91 -10.37
C ASP A 183 -2.90 3.56 -10.32
N TRP A 184 -1.92 2.83 -9.81
CA TRP A 184 -0.53 3.25 -9.87
C TRP A 184 0.31 2.37 -10.81
N SER A 185 -0.31 1.42 -11.51
CA SER A 185 0.35 0.49 -12.44
C SER A 185 0.40 0.96 -13.89
#